data_AF-A0AAD7MV33-F1
#
_entry.id   AF-A0AAD7MV33-F1
#
_cell.length_a   1.000
_cell.length_b   1.000
_cell.length_c   1.000
_cell.angle_alpha   90.00
_cell.angle_beta   90.00
_cell.angle_gamma   90.00
#
_symmetry.space_group_name_H-M   'P 1'
#
loop_
_entity.id
_entity.type
_entity.pdbx_description
1 polymer ?
#
loop_
_entity_poly.entity_id
_entity_poly.type
_entity_poly.pdbx_seq_one_letter_code
_entity_poly.pdbx_strand_id
1 'polypeptide(L)'
;MMLRISARHNFHLSPAPMASKTHPCLRGILPTSLTQPGLTAKSCHFTLNNTNHISGYPYDITPFQGERQSHKSIRYHVPYCEISGRGPPPDDLTNGTLGDIYIDLSPEAYAVYGKVAESESGSAWKRWFDPQPKGRDDAVIVKHPYIGNRLLWCSPASGITWFAAHAVRVMQDRARKARLVSGIEGKTEAAKWKEAATVIGMSLSPFRGKGAHP
;
A
#
# COMPACT_ATOMS: atom_id res chain seq x y z
N MET A 1 38.93 62.18 -0.83
CA MET A 1 37.72 61.42 -0.42
C MET A 1 37.44 60.38 -1.51
N MET A 2 37.87 59.12 -1.31
CA MET A 2 37.78 58.05 -2.33
C MET A 2 36.55 57.18 -2.06
N LEU A 3 35.66 57.08 -3.05
CA LEU A 3 34.49 56.18 -3.04
C LEU A 3 34.91 54.76 -3.46
N ARG A 4 34.76 53.79 -2.55
CA ARG A 4 34.87 52.35 -2.85
C ARG A 4 33.49 51.82 -3.22
N ILE A 5 33.31 51.41 -4.48
CA ILE A 5 32.12 50.70 -4.94
C ILE A 5 32.35 49.20 -4.70
N SER A 6 31.60 48.61 -3.77
CA SER A 6 31.64 47.18 -3.45
C SER A 6 30.49 46.46 -4.17
N ALA A 7 30.75 45.91 -5.35
CA ALA A 7 29.80 45.05 -6.06
C ALA A 7 29.80 43.63 -5.47
N ARG A 8 28.82 43.32 -4.61
CA ARG A 8 28.56 41.94 -4.17
C ARG A 8 27.73 41.22 -5.24
N HIS A 9 28.40 40.45 -6.08
CA HIS A 9 27.73 39.49 -6.96
C HIS A 9 27.28 38.29 -6.13
N ASN A 10 25.98 38.24 -5.80
CA ASN A 10 25.35 37.03 -5.29
C ASN A 10 25.18 36.06 -6.45
N PHE A 11 26.12 35.12 -6.61
CA PHE A 11 25.94 33.98 -7.49
C PHE A 11 24.84 33.10 -6.89
N HIS A 12 23.65 33.18 -7.47
CA HIS A 12 22.57 32.24 -7.22
C HIS A 12 22.98 30.93 -7.90
N LEU A 13 23.68 30.06 -7.17
CA LEU A 13 23.96 28.70 -7.62
C LEU A 13 22.62 27.98 -7.70
N SER A 14 22.08 27.82 -8.91
CA SER A 14 20.97 26.90 -9.15
C SER A 14 21.41 25.52 -8.63
N PRO A 15 20.66 24.89 -7.71
CA PRO A 15 21.01 23.57 -7.21
C PRO A 15 21.10 22.61 -8.39
N ALA A 16 22.18 21.83 -8.44
CA ALA A 16 22.35 20.78 -9.44
C ALA A 16 21.11 19.87 -9.45
N PRO A 17 20.62 19.44 -10.63
CA PRO A 17 19.48 18.53 -10.70
C PRO A 17 19.85 17.27 -9.93
N MET A 18 19.21 17.06 -8.77
CA MET A 18 19.36 15.81 -8.03
C MET A 18 18.89 14.70 -8.96
N ALA A 19 19.78 13.79 -9.32
CA ALA A 19 19.45 12.65 -10.17
C ALA A 19 18.22 11.95 -9.61
N SER A 20 17.10 12.00 -10.34
CA SER A 20 15.87 11.37 -9.94
C SER A 20 16.10 9.89 -9.63
N LYS A 21 15.66 9.45 -8.46
CA LYS A 21 15.80 8.07 -8.05
C LYS A 21 14.57 7.31 -8.50
N THR A 22 14.75 6.42 -9.47
CA THR A 22 13.70 5.47 -9.85
C THR A 22 13.59 4.39 -8.77
N HIS A 23 12.38 3.98 -8.43
CA HIS A 23 12.15 2.83 -7.53
C HIS A 23 12.86 1.57 -8.08
N PRO A 24 13.58 0.78 -7.27
CA PRO A 24 14.31 -0.41 -7.73
C PRO A 24 13.44 -1.41 -8.51
N CYS A 25 12.20 -1.65 -8.06
CA CYS A 25 11.26 -2.53 -8.76
C CYS A 25 10.91 -2.07 -10.19
N LEU A 26 10.99 -0.77 -10.49
CA LEU A 26 10.78 -0.23 -11.83
C LEU A 26 12.00 -0.42 -12.74
N ARG A 27 13.18 -0.70 -12.17
CA ARG A 27 14.42 -0.99 -12.91
C ARG A 27 14.61 -2.48 -13.21
N GLY A 28 13.63 -3.32 -12.86
CA GLY A 28 13.75 -4.78 -12.98
C GLY A 28 14.67 -5.41 -11.94
N ILE A 29 15.10 -4.66 -10.93
CA ILE A 29 15.83 -5.22 -9.79
C ILE A 29 14.79 -5.85 -8.87
N LEU A 30 14.52 -7.13 -9.09
CA LEU A 30 13.57 -7.88 -8.30
C LEU A 30 14.20 -8.30 -6.97
N PRO A 31 13.45 -8.21 -5.86
CA PRO A 31 13.91 -8.71 -4.57
C PRO A 31 14.09 -10.23 -4.63
N THR A 32 15.18 -10.70 -4.03
CA THR A 32 15.54 -12.11 -3.96
C THR A 32 15.80 -12.49 -2.50
N SER A 33 15.71 -13.78 -2.21
CA SER A 33 16.02 -14.37 -0.91
C SER A 33 16.69 -15.72 -1.14
N LEU A 34 17.73 -15.99 -0.37
CA LEU A 34 18.42 -17.28 -0.30
C LEU A 34 17.61 -18.28 0.53
N THR A 35 16.96 -17.80 1.60
CA THR A 35 16.16 -18.63 2.51
C THR A 35 14.80 -19.03 1.94
N GLN A 36 14.23 -18.19 1.07
CA GLN A 36 12.97 -18.46 0.41
C GLN A 36 13.10 -18.23 -1.11
N PRO A 37 13.69 -19.19 -1.85
CA PRO A 37 13.82 -19.06 -3.30
C PRO A 37 12.45 -19.04 -3.99
N GLY A 38 12.39 -18.40 -5.17
CA GLY A 38 11.17 -18.35 -5.96
C GLY A 38 10.15 -17.29 -5.52
N LEU A 39 10.59 -16.26 -4.80
CA LEU A 39 9.78 -15.05 -4.60
C LEU A 39 9.34 -14.49 -5.96
N THR A 40 8.08 -14.09 -6.05
CA THR A 40 7.60 -13.29 -7.17
C THR A 40 7.51 -11.83 -6.73
N ALA A 41 7.76 -10.92 -7.67
CA ALA A 41 7.69 -9.50 -7.39
C ALA A 41 7.06 -8.78 -8.57
N LYS A 42 6.18 -7.84 -8.25
CA LYS A 42 5.45 -7.02 -9.21
C LYS A 42 5.62 -5.56 -8.87
N SER A 43 5.85 -4.74 -9.89
CA SER A 43 5.77 -3.29 -9.76
C SER A 43 4.31 -2.86 -9.69
N CYS A 44 3.95 -2.19 -8.61
CA CYS A 44 2.62 -1.66 -8.37
C CYS A 44 2.70 -0.15 -8.14
N HIS A 45 1.54 0.50 -8.14
CA HIS A 45 1.43 1.90 -7.77
C HIS A 45 0.10 2.17 -7.08
N PHE A 46 0.06 3.23 -6.27
CA PHE A 46 -1.18 3.80 -5.79
C PHE A 46 -1.25 5.29 -6.12
N THR A 47 -2.45 5.85 -6.06
CA THR A 47 -2.70 7.23 -6.45
C THR A 47 -2.81 8.17 -5.26
N LEU A 48 -2.19 9.35 -5.39
CA LEU A 48 -2.33 10.49 -4.48
C LEU A 48 -2.96 11.67 -5.21
N ASN A 49 -3.81 12.43 -4.52
CA ASN A 49 -4.39 13.66 -5.06
C ASN A 49 -3.55 14.92 -4.74
N ASN A 50 -2.56 14.79 -3.85
CA ASN A 50 -1.69 15.87 -3.42
C ASN A 50 -0.39 15.27 -2.83
N THR A 51 0.74 15.91 -3.10
CA THR A 51 2.09 15.54 -2.61
C THR A 51 2.49 16.22 -1.31
N ASN A 52 1.68 17.15 -0.76
CA ASN A 52 1.97 17.87 0.49
C ASN A 52 2.18 16.95 1.71
N HIS A 53 1.74 15.70 1.65
CA HIS A 53 1.88 14.71 2.74
C HIS A 53 3.04 13.75 2.56
N ILE A 54 3.91 14.01 1.57
CA ILE A 54 5.04 13.16 1.24
C ILE A 54 6.28 13.82 1.81
N SER A 55 6.92 13.16 2.78
CA SER A 55 8.16 13.63 3.38
C SER A 55 9.22 12.54 3.27
N GLY A 56 10.39 12.91 2.76
CA GLY A 56 11.53 12.00 2.65
C GLY A 56 11.31 10.79 1.73
N TYR A 57 10.33 10.84 0.83
CA TYR A 57 10.12 9.75 -0.12
C TYR A 57 11.32 9.66 -1.08
N PRO A 58 12.01 8.51 -1.15
CA PRO A 58 13.31 8.45 -1.80
C PRO A 58 13.23 8.35 -3.32
N TYR A 59 12.02 8.32 -3.90
CA TYR A 59 11.80 8.05 -5.32
C TYR A 59 10.94 9.11 -6.00
N ASP A 60 11.08 9.12 -7.32
CA ASP A 60 10.26 9.94 -8.18
C ASP A 60 8.79 9.53 -8.14
N ILE A 61 7.95 10.56 -8.13
CA ILE A 61 6.51 10.44 -8.18
C ILE A 61 6.06 11.14 -9.45
N THR A 62 5.47 10.37 -10.36
CA THR A 62 5.06 10.89 -11.66
C THR A 62 3.60 11.38 -11.61
N PRO A 63 3.28 12.52 -12.23
CA PRO A 63 1.89 12.90 -12.44
C PRO A 63 1.16 11.84 -13.27
N PHE A 64 -0.09 11.57 -12.93
CA PHE A 64 -0.99 10.72 -13.69
C PHE A 64 -1.22 11.36 -15.08
N GLN A 65 -0.66 10.76 -16.13
CA GLN A 65 -0.86 11.21 -17.51
C GLN A 65 -2.14 10.57 -18.05
N GLY A 66 -3.10 11.36 -18.52
CA GLY A 66 -4.27 10.84 -19.24
C GLY A 66 -5.62 11.48 -18.91
N GLU A 67 -5.71 12.34 -17.90
CA GLU A 67 -6.93 13.09 -17.61
C GLU A 67 -6.77 14.56 -17.97
N ARG A 68 -7.79 15.17 -18.59
CA ARG A 68 -7.89 16.63 -18.69
C ARG A 68 -7.76 17.18 -17.28
N GLN A 69 -6.58 17.71 -16.97
CA GLN A 69 -6.29 18.28 -15.66
C GLN A 69 -7.24 19.46 -15.48
N SER A 70 -8.37 19.24 -14.80
CA SER A 70 -9.07 20.36 -14.21
C SER A 70 -8.07 21.01 -13.24
N HIS A 71 -8.04 22.34 -13.19
CA HIS A 71 -7.15 23.10 -12.32
C HIS A 71 -7.21 22.71 -10.81
N LYS A 72 -8.08 21.77 -10.41
CA LYS A 72 -8.38 21.45 -9.01
C LYS A 72 -7.73 20.20 -8.43
N SER A 73 -7.13 19.27 -9.19
CA SER A 73 -6.33 18.19 -8.57
C SER A 73 -5.46 17.42 -9.55
N ILE A 74 -4.14 17.60 -9.47
CA ILE A 74 -3.17 16.71 -10.12
C ILE A 74 -3.10 15.42 -9.32
N ARG A 75 -3.30 14.27 -9.99
CA ARG A 75 -3.07 12.96 -9.40
C ARG A 75 -1.64 12.50 -9.63
N TYR A 76 -1.09 11.73 -8.71
CA TYR A 76 0.29 11.29 -8.70
C TYR A 76 0.36 9.78 -8.48
N HIS A 77 1.25 9.10 -9.21
CA HIS A 77 1.56 7.69 -9.01
C HIS A 77 2.72 7.53 -8.05
N VAL A 78 2.48 6.82 -6.94
CA VAL A 78 3.52 6.42 -6.00
C VAL A 78 3.85 4.95 -6.26
N PRO A 79 5.05 4.63 -6.74
CA PRO A 79 5.44 3.25 -7.03
C PRO A 79 5.74 2.48 -5.75
N TYR A 80 5.48 1.18 -5.74
CA TYR A 80 5.94 0.24 -4.70
C TYR A 80 6.11 -1.15 -5.30
N CYS A 81 6.76 -2.06 -4.58
CA CYS A 81 6.84 -3.46 -4.95
C CYS A 81 5.85 -4.31 -4.14
N GLU A 82 5.07 -5.13 -4.84
CA GLU A 82 4.31 -6.23 -4.25
C GLU A 82 5.12 -7.51 -4.42
N ILE A 83 5.49 -8.12 -3.31
CA ILE A 83 6.32 -9.33 -3.26
C ILE A 83 5.44 -10.46 -2.74
N SER A 84 5.51 -11.62 -3.36
CA SER A 84 4.75 -12.80 -2.91
C SER A 84 5.66 -14.00 -2.70
N GLY A 85 5.34 -14.79 -1.69
CA GLY A 85 6.15 -15.92 -1.27
C GLY A 85 5.35 -17.00 -0.54
N ARG A 86 6.04 -18.02 -0.03
CA ARG A 86 5.47 -19.12 0.77
C ARG A 86 6.14 -19.12 2.14
N GLY A 87 5.64 -18.26 3.01
CA GLY A 87 6.13 -18.06 4.36
C GLY A 87 6.16 -16.57 4.72
N PRO A 88 6.47 -16.24 5.98
CA PRO A 88 6.70 -14.86 6.39
C PRO A 88 7.83 -14.22 5.57
N PRO A 89 7.88 -12.88 5.46
CA PRO A 89 8.96 -12.19 4.76
C PRO A 89 10.31 -12.65 5.32
N PRO A 90 11.22 -13.16 4.48
CA PRO A 90 12.48 -13.69 4.98
C PRO A 90 13.42 -12.54 5.42
N ASP A 91 14.25 -12.79 6.43
CA ASP A 91 15.14 -11.77 7.00
C ASP A 91 16.21 -11.30 6.01
N ASP A 92 16.61 -12.16 5.07
CA ASP A 92 17.57 -11.87 4.01
C ASP A 92 16.94 -11.18 2.79
N LEU A 93 15.66 -10.76 2.87
CA LEU A 93 14.99 -9.93 1.88
C LEU A 93 15.52 -8.49 1.92
N THR A 94 16.77 -8.32 1.52
CA THR A 94 17.58 -7.10 1.67
C THR A 94 17.18 -5.97 0.72
N ASN A 95 16.47 -6.27 -0.37
CA ASN A 95 16.08 -5.29 -1.39
C ASN A 95 14.64 -4.76 -1.24
N GLY A 96 13.94 -5.11 -0.16
CA GLY A 96 12.64 -4.52 0.15
C GLY A 96 12.80 -3.05 0.54
N THR A 97 12.11 -2.14 -0.16
CA THR A 97 12.06 -0.73 0.24
C THR A 97 10.92 -0.47 1.21
N LEU A 98 11.11 0.50 2.11
CA LEU A 98 10.03 1.11 2.88
C LEU A 98 8.83 1.48 2.00
N GLY A 99 7.65 0.95 2.33
CA GLY A 99 6.42 1.09 1.54
C GLY A 99 6.10 -0.11 0.65
N ASP A 100 7.03 -1.06 0.48
CA ASP A 100 6.74 -2.32 -0.21
C ASP A 100 5.78 -3.19 0.60
N ILE A 101 5.07 -4.06 -0.12
CA ILE A 101 4.08 -4.98 0.43
C ILE A 101 4.59 -6.40 0.18
N TYR A 102 4.49 -7.25 1.20
CA TYR A 102 4.75 -8.68 1.06
C TYR A 102 3.48 -9.48 1.37
N ILE A 103 3.19 -10.49 0.54
CA ILE A 103 2.04 -11.37 0.65
C ILE A 103 2.54 -12.82 0.84
N ASP A 104 2.24 -13.38 1.99
CA ASP A 104 2.42 -14.80 2.25
C ASP A 104 1.26 -15.57 1.60
N LEU A 105 1.58 -16.45 0.65
CA LEU A 105 0.66 -17.32 -0.07
C LEU A 105 0.69 -18.77 0.44
N SER A 106 1.30 -19.01 1.61
CA SER A 106 1.27 -20.33 2.23
C SER A 106 -0.17 -20.77 2.47
N PRO A 107 -0.51 -22.03 2.16
CA PRO A 107 -1.77 -22.61 2.56
C PRO A 107 -1.98 -22.38 4.07
N GLU A 108 -3.19 -21.99 4.47
CA GLU A 108 -3.60 -21.79 5.87
C GLU A 108 -3.02 -20.55 6.58
N ALA A 109 -2.02 -19.87 6.02
CA ALA A 109 -1.32 -18.77 6.67
C ALA A 109 -1.29 -17.47 5.86
N TYR A 110 -2.29 -17.25 4.99
CA TYR A 110 -2.40 -16.00 4.21
C TYR A 110 -2.21 -14.77 5.10
N ALA A 111 -1.14 -14.02 4.82
CA ALA A 111 -0.75 -12.89 5.61
C ALA A 111 -0.19 -11.78 4.71
N VAL A 112 -0.42 -10.54 5.13
CA VAL A 112 0.05 -9.35 4.42
C VAL A 112 0.98 -8.59 5.35
N TYR A 113 2.04 -8.03 4.80
CA TYR A 113 3.04 -7.25 5.52
C TYR A 113 3.32 -5.97 4.77
N GLY A 114 3.61 -4.88 5.49
CA GLY A 114 4.17 -3.66 4.90
C GLY A 114 5.56 -3.41 5.46
N LYS A 115 6.51 -3.05 4.59
CA LYS A 115 7.86 -2.65 5.03
C LYS A 115 7.80 -1.24 5.63
N VAL A 116 8.12 -1.11 6.92
CA VAL A 116 8.07 0.16 7.67
C VAL A 116 9.40 0.46 8.32
N ALA A 117 9.63 1.73 8.66
CA ALA A 117 10.78 2.14 9.45
C ALA A 117 10.52 1.77 10.92
N GLU A 118 11.47 1.11 11.57
CA GLU A 118 11.52 1.00 13.03
C GLU A 118 12.52 2.01 13.59
N SER A 119 12.26 2.47 14.81
CA SER A 119 12.95 3.60 15.43
C SER A 119 14.41 3.32 15.80
N GLU A 120 14.81 2.06 15.97
CA GLU A 120 16.14 1.73 16.53
C GLU A 120 16.90 0.64 15.74
N SER A 121 16.20 -0.31 15.11
CA SER A 121 16.82 -1.51 14.51
C SER A 121 16.89 -1.51 12.97
N GLY A 122 16.37 -0.47 12.30
CA GLY A 122 16.30 -0.39 10.85
C GLY A 122 14.89 -0.61 10.30
N SER A 123 14.77 -1.19 9.10
CA SER A 123 13.47 -1.41 8.47
C SER A 123 12.93 -2.82 8.75
N ALA A 124 11.68 -2.92 9.18
CA ALA A 124 11.05 -4.20 9.49
C ALA A 124 9.78 -4.43 8.67
N TRP A 125 9.45 -5.71 8.48
CA TRP A 125 8.18 -6.11 7.89
C TRP A 125 7.12 -6.19 8.98
N LYS A 126 6.13 -5.30 8.92
CA LYS A 126 5.05 -5.26 9.90
C LYS A 126 3.83 -5.99 9.35
N ARG A 127 3.41 -7.03 10.05
CA ARG A 127 2.21 -7.80 9.68
C ARG A 127 0.97 -6.92 9.79
N TRP A 128 0.20 -6.87 8.71
CA TRP A 128 -1.15 -6.33 8.67
C TRP A 128 -2.10 -7.38 9.22
N PHE A 129 -2.76 -7.04 10.31
CA PHE A 129 -3.85 -7.83 10.84
C PHE A 129 -5.14 -7.24 10.29
N ASP A 130 -5.94 -8.08 9.63
CA ASP A 130 -7.30 -7.72 9.22
C ASP A 130 -8.03 -7.14 10.45
N PRO A 131 -8.80 -6.06 10.32
CA PRO A 131 -9.65 -5.55 11.40
C PRO A 131 -10.67 -6.60 11.90
N GLN A 132 -10.27 -7.51 12.79
CA GLN A 132 -11.02 -7.98 13.97
C GLN A 132 -10.05 -8.68 14.94
N PRO A 133 -10.00 -8.21 16.20
CA PRO A 133 -10.99 -8.67 17.16
C PRO A 133 -11.71 -7.53 17.89
N LYS A 134 -12.95 -7.81 18.29
CA LYS A 134 -13.73 -6.95 19.19
C LYS A 134 -12.92 -6.63 20.45
N GLY A 135 -12.86 -5.36 20.85
CA GLY A 135 -12.41 -4.94 22.19
C GLY A 135 -10.90 -4.78 22.37
N ARG A 136 -10.14 -4.72 21.27
CA ARG A 136 -8.70 -4.52 21.31
C ARG A 136 -8.35 -3.31 20.44
N ASP A 137 -8.07 -2.18 21.10
CA ASP A 137 -7.67 -0.90 20.46
C ASP A 137 -6.32 -0.99 19.73
N ASP A 138 -5.71 -2.17 19.70
CA ASP A 138 -4.39 -2.49 19.19
C ASP A 138 -4.41 -3.17 17.81
N ALA A 139 -5.54 -3.22 17.08
CA ALA A 139 -5.56 -3.70 15.70
C ALA A 139 -4.48 -2.96 14.91
N VAL A 140 -3.43 -3.69 14.54
CA VAL A 140 -2.16 -3.10 14.10
C VAL A 140 -2.32 -2.59 12.67
N ILE A 141 -2.78 -1.35 12.56
CA ILE A 141 -2.84 -0.64 11.29
C ILE A 141 -1.41 -0.32 10.88
N VAL A 142 -0.99 -0.86 9.74
CA VAL A 142 0.30 -0.54 9.13
C VAL A 142 0.17 0.79 8.39
N LYS A 143 0.91 1.81 8.84
CA LYS A 143 0.97 3.14 8.20
C LYS A 143 2.08 3.16 7.17
N HIS A 144 1.87 3.86 6.06
CA HIS A 144 2.91 4.05 5.05
C HIS A 144 4.06 4.88 5.64
N PRO A 145 5.34 4.47 5.48
CA PRO A 145 6.47 5.10 6.18
C PRO A 145 6.72 6.56 5.78
N TYR A 146 6.43 6.91 4.53
CA TYR A 146 6.70 8.26 4.00
C TYR A 146 5.45 9.12 3.79
N ILE A 147 4.25 8.55 3.96
CA ILE A 147 2.98 9.19 3.55
C ILE A 147 1.97 9.03 4.68
N GLY A 148 1.92 10.03 5.56
CA GLY A 148 1.29 9.90 6.89
C GLY A 148 -0.21 9.57 6.90
N ASN A 149 -0.94 9.83 5.80
CA ASN A 149 -2.38 9.55 5.69
C ASN A 149 -2.68 8.29 4.86
N ARG A 150 -1.72 7.38 4.74
CA ARG A 150 -1.88 6.13 3.99
C ARG A 150 -1.73 4.92 4.90
N LEU A 151 -2.69 4.00 4.78
CA LEU A 151 -2.80 2.79 5.57
C LEU A 151 -2.80 1.59 4.62
N LEU A 152 -2.09 0.53 4.99
CA LEU A 152 -2.18 -0.75 4.30
C LEU A 152 -3.58 -1.32 4.55
N TRP A 153 -4.27 -1.69 3.48
CA TRP A 153 -5.62 -2.23 3.56
C TRP A 153 -5.93 -3.11 2.35
N CYS A 154 -6.98 -3.93 2.46
CA CYS A 154 -7.51 -4.74 1.38
C CYS A 154 -8.94 -4.33 1.04
N SER A 155 -9.23 -4.08 -0.23
CA SER A 155 -10.61 -3.93 -0.73
C SER A 155 -10.88 -4.91 -1.86
N PRO A 156 -12.12 -5.39 -2.04
CA PRO A 156 -12.43 -6.28 -3.15
C PRO A 156 -12.21 -5.65 -4.54
N ALA A 157 -12.40 -4.33 -4.65
CA ALA A 157 -12.31 -3.62 -5.93
C ALA A 157 -10.86 -3.30 -6.34
N SER A 158 -9.96 -3.09 -5.38
CA SER A 158 -8.60 -2.61 -5.65
C SER A 158 -7.51 -3.54 -5.10
N GLY A 159 -7.89 -4.65 -4.48
CA GLY A 159 -6.96 -5.57 -3.84
C GLY A 159 -6.26 -4.95 -2.62
N ILE A 160 -5.07 -5.46 -2.33
CA ILE A 160 -4.21 -5.01 -1.25
C ILE A 160 -3.40 -3.80 -1.74
N THR A 161 -3.51 -2.65 -1.07
CA THR A 161 -2.74 -1.45 -1.42
C THR A 161 -2.74 -0.43 -0.27
N TRP A 162 -2.15 0.75 -0.51
CA TRP A 162 -2.08 1.88 0.42
C TRP A 162 -3.27 2.83 0.25
N PHE A 163 -4.29 2.67 1.09
CA PHE A 163 -5.50 3.48 1.06
C PHE A 163 -5.38 4.73 1.91
N ALA A 164 -6.08 5.80 1.51
CA ALA A 164 -6.21 6.97 2.35
C ALA A 164 -6.96 6.61 3.65
N ALA A 165 -6.54 7.13 4.80
CA ALA A 165 -7.13 6.72 6.09
C ALA A 165 -8.64 6.99 6.17
N HIS A 166 -9.12 8.09 5.56
CA HIS A 166 -10.56 8.38 5.49
C HIS A 166 -11.32 7.33 4.66
N ALA A 167 -10.73 6.83 3.57
CA ALA A 167 -11.35 5.79 2.75
C ALA A 167 -11.45 4.48 3.53
N VAL A 168 -10.41 4.12 4.28
CA VAL A 168 -10.44 2.96 5.19
C VAL A 168 -11.56 3.09 6.22
N ARG A 169 -11.70 4.25 6.87
CA ARG A 169 -12.80 4.50 7.83
C ARG A 169 -14.18 4.31 7.20
N VAL A 170 -14.39 4.86 6.00
CA VAL A 170 -15.66 4.69 5.26
C VAL A 170 -15.92 3.21 4.94
N MET A 171 -14.90 2.46 4.52
CA MET A 171 -15.03 1.02 4.24
C MET A 171 -15.35 0.22 5.51
N GLN A 172 -14.67 0.50 6.63
CA GLN A 172 -14.96 -0.09 7.93
C GLN A 172 -16.38 0.20 8.40
N ASP A 173 -16.83 1.45 8.27
CA ASP A 173 -18.19 1.86 8.64
C ASP A 173 -19.26 1.16 7.80
N ARG A 174 -19.03 1.03 6.49
CA ARG A 174 -19.92 0.27 5.59
C ARG A 174 -19.98 -1.20 5.98
N ALA A 175 -18.82 -1.84 6.21
CA ALA A 175 -18.76 -3.24 6.63
C ALA A 175 -19.48 -3.47 7.98
N ARG A 176 -19.30 -2.55 8.93
CA ARG A 176 -19.98 -2.57 10.24
C ARG A 176 -21.49 -2.46 10.10
N LYS A 177 -21.98 -1.51 9.29
CA LYS A 177 -23.42 -1.34 9.02
C LYS A 177 -24.02 -2.57 8.35
N ALA A 178 -23.35 -3.14 7.34
CA ALA A 178 -23.80 -4.35 6.67
C ALA A 178 -23.93 -5.55 7.64
N ARG A 179 -22.97 -5.72 8.56
CA ARG A 179 -23.05 -6.75 9.61
C ARG A 179 -24.25 -6.55 10.53
N LEU A 180 -24.52 -5.33 10.96
CA LEU A 180 -25.68 -5.01 11.81
C LEU A 180 -27.01 -5.35 11.12
N VAL A 181 -27.16 -4.99 9.84
CA VAL A 181 -28.37 -5.33 9.05
C VAL A 181 -28.51 -6.85 8.91
N SER A 182 -27.44 -7.56 8.57
CA SER A 182 -27.47 -9.02 8.39
C SER A 182 -27.73 -9.81 9.69
N GLY A 183 -27.39 -9.24 10.84
CA GLY A 183 -27.61 -9.85 12.15
C GLY A 183 -29.06 -9.83 12.60
N ILE A 184 -29.85 -8.86 12.12
CA ILE A 184 -31.26 -8.71 12.45
C ILE A 184 -32.12 -9.70 11.65
N GLU A 185 -31.69 -10.10 10.44
CA GLU A 185 -32.53 -10.86 9.51
C GLU A 185 -32.47 -12.39 9.63
N GLY A 186 -31.74 -12.97 10.59
CA GLY A 186 -31.72 -14.43 10.79
C GLY A 186 -31.32 -15.25 9.54
N LYS A 187 -30.73 -14.61 8.51
CA LYS A 187 -30.37 -15.26 7.25
C LYS A 187 -29.23 -16.25 7.46
N THR A 188 -29.32 -17.40 6.78
CA THR A 188 -28.28 -18.44 6.75
C THR A 188 -26.94 -17.87 6.25
N GLU A 189 -25.83 -18.41 6.74
CA GLU A 189 -24.47 -17.86 6.53
C GLU A 189 -24.09 -17.70 5.05
N ALA A 190 -24.58 -18.59 4.19
CA ALA A 190 -24.38 -18.53 2.74
C ALA A 190 -25.10 -17.34 2.06
N ALA A 191 -26.25 -16.90 2.57
CA ALA A 191 -26.95 -15.72 2.07
C ALA A 191 -26.22 -14.42 2.48
N LYS A 192 -25.61 -14.41 3.68
CA LYS A 192 -24.85 -13.26 4.19
C LYS A 192 -23.63 -12.93 3.34
N TRP A 193 -22.89 -13.93 2.86
CA TRP A 193 -21.72 -13.70 2.00
C TRP A 193 -22.09 -13.22 0.60
N LYS A 194 -23.18 -13.71 0.01
CA LYS A 194 -23.68 -13.22 -1.30
C LYS A 194 -24.19 -11.78 -1.23
N GLU A 195 -24.87 -11.42 -0.15
CA GLU A 195 -25.40 -10.07 0.04
C GLU A 195 -24.28 -9.08 0.38
N ALA A 196 -23.34 -9.45 1.27
CA ALA A 196 -22.15 -8.66 1.55
C ALA A 196 -21.29 -8.44 0.30
N ALA A 197 -21.12 -9.48 -0.53
CA ALA A 197 -20.46 -9.37 -1.82
C ALA A 197 -21.17 -8.36 -2.74
N THR A 198 -22.49 -8.44 -2.87
CA THR A 198 -23.29 -7.51 -3.69
C THR A 198 -23.21 -6.06 -3.18
N VAL A 199 -23.30 -5.84 -1.87
CA VAL A 199 -23.23 -4.51 -1.24
C VAL A 199 -21.85 -3.86 -1.41
N ILE A 200 -20.79 -4.66 -1.54
CA ILE A 200 -19.42 -4.19 -1.77
C ILE A 200 -19.08 -4.14 -3.28
N GLY A 201 -20.03 -4.48 -4.17
CA GLY A 201 -19.82 -4.47 -5.63
C GLY A 201 -19.00 -5.65 -6.15
N MET A 202 -19.00 -6.77 -5.44
CA MET A 202 -18.36 -8.01 -5.86
C MET A 202 -19.30 -8.81 -6.78
N SER A 203 -18.88 -9.04 -8.02
CA SER A 203 -19.46 -10.10 -8.85
C SER A 203 -18.77 -11.43 -8.48
N LEU A 204 -19.40 -12.22 -7.61
CA LEU A 204 -18.95 -13.58 -7.35
C LEU A 204 -19.47 -14.49 -8.47
N SER A 205 -18.61 -14.84 -9.42
CA SER A 205 -18.88 -16.00 -10.28
C SER A 205 -18.93 -17.24 -9.38
N PRO A 206 -19.96 -18.10 -9.50
CA PRO A 206 -20.07 -19.28 -8.64
C PRO A 206 -18.85 -20.17 -8.84
N PHE A 207 -18.12 -20.43 -7.74
CA PHE A 207 -17.06 -21.43 -7.69
C PHE A 207 -17.72 -22.80 -7.93
N ARG A 208 -17.65 -23.29 -9.17
CA ARG A 208 -17.99 -24.70 -9.48
C ARG A 208 -16.88 -25.55 -8.89
N GLY A 209 -17.07 -26.00 -7.65
CA GLY A 209 -16.32 -27.13 -7.12
C GLY A 209 -16.52 -28.30 -8.07
N LYS A 210 -15.47 -28.69 -8.80
CA LYS A 210 -15.46 -29.98 -9.47
C LYS A 210 -15.45 -31.02 -8.36
N GLY A 211 -16.57 -31.72 -8.21
CA GLY A 211 -16.68 -32.87 -7.31
C GLY A 211 -15.56 -33.85 -7.62
N ALA A 212 -14.85 -34.25 -6.57
CA ALA A 212 -14.06 -35.45 -6.59
C ALA A 212 -15.01 -36.62 -6.84
N HIS A 213 -14.80 -37.34 -7.93
CA HIS A 213 -15.37 -38.68 -8.08
C HIS A 213 -14.48 -39.67 -7.29
N PRO A 214 -15.08 -40.67 -6.63
CA PRO A 214 -14.36 -41.74 -5.93
C PRO A 214 -13.54 -42.60 -6.88
#